data_AF-A0A2G2CCY1-F1
#
_entry.id   AF-A0A2G2CCY1-F1
#
_cell.length_a   1.000
_cell.length_b   1.000
_cell.length_c   1.000
_cell.angle_alpha   90.00
_cell.angle_beta   90.00
_cell.angle_gamma   90.00
#
_symmetry.space_group_name_H-M   'P 1'
#
loop_
_entity.id
_entity.type
_entity.pdbx_description
1 polymer ?
#
loop_
_entity_poly.entity_id
_entity_poly.type
_entity_poly.pdbx_seq_one_letter_code
_entity_poly.pdbx_strand_id
1 'polypeptide(L)'
;MTFQFGFDLNGWLDDEDNRHGTFTFTPSFVDELKPSQKTILSLFDVSGEWSRPYREAGYNVAHIDIQNWLSVDIHDINREWLIDWGLEDVHGILAALPCTDFAGSGARWWDGKDHSGATKESVDLAYQTLAIIEFLRPSWWVLENPVGRLPELVPELEEFGPLYFNPCDYGDPHTKKTGLWGEFNKDMKRTPVEPTEGSKMHNIAPGPERQYLRSITPAGFANAFFAANP
;
A
#
# COMPACT_ATOMS: atom_id res chain seq x y z
N MET A 1 35.88 10.54 2.85
CA MET A 1 36.00 9.21 2.20
C MET A 1 34.63 8.94 1.61
N THR A 2 34.45 9.31 0.35
CA THR A 2 33.14 9.38 -0.31
C THR A 2 32.90 8.04 -0.98
N PHE A 3 31.92 7.28 -0.52
CA PHE A 3 31.48 6.07 -1.21
C PHE A 3 30.37 6.46 -2.18
N GLN A 4 30.74 6.55 -3.46
CA GLN A 4 29.83 6.74 -4.57
C GLN A 4 29.51 5.35 -5.12
N PHE A 5 28.37 4.76 -4.74
CA PHE A 5 27.84 3.59 -5.43
C PHE A 5 27.05 4.10 -6.64
N GLY A 6 27.72 4.13 -7.80
CA GLY A 6 27.03 4.26 -9.08
C GLY A 6 26.29 2.95 -9.38
N PHE A 7 24.97 3.00 -9.36
CA PHE A 7 24.15 1.97 -10.00
C PHE A 7 23.69 2.52 -11.35
N ASP A 8 24.00 1.74 -12.39
CA ASP A 8 23.64 1.99 -13.78
C ASP A 8 22.12 1.84 -13.96
N LEU A 9 21.46 2.93 -14.38
CA LEU A 9 20.01 3.01 -14.56
C LEU A 9 19.52 2.49 -15.92
N ASN A 10 20.37 1.86 -16.74
CA ASN A 10 19.97 1.39 -18.09
C ASN A 10 20.13 -0.12 -18.34
N GLY A 11 20.32 -0.94 -17.31
CA GLY A 11 20.56 -2.39 -17.45
C GLY A 11 19.33 -3.29 -17.56
N TRP A 12 18.11 -2.75 -17.72
CA TRP A 12 16.90 -3.56 -17.80
C TRP A 12 16.33 -3.48 -19.20
N LEU A 13 16.75 -4.41 -20.06
CA LEU A 13 16.08 -4.92 -21.27
C LEU A 13 17.16 -5.66 -22.06
N ASP A 14 17.34 -6.94 -21.77
CA ASP A 14 17.68 -8.01 -22.71
C ASP A 14 18.25 -9.20 -21.95
N ASP A 15 17.40 -10.20 -21.68
CA ASP A 15 17.85 -11.58 -21.55
C ASP A 15 16.73 -12.51 -22.02
N GLU A 16 16.95 -13.08 -23.21
CA GLU A 16 16.03 -13.97 -23.97
C GLU A 16 15.81 -15.36 -23.33
N ASP A 17 15.98 -15.53 -22.01
CA ASP A 17 15.82 -16.85 -21.36
C ASP A 17 14.66 -16.94 -20.35
N ASN A 18 13.73 -15.97 -20.39
CA ASN A 18 12.61 -15.87 -19.46
C ASN A 18 11.42 -16.81 -19.81
N ARG A 19 11.66 -18.12 -19.85
CA ARG A 19 10.62 -19.16 -20.04
C ARG A 19 10.01 -19.72 -18.74
N HIS A 20 10.25 -19.08 -17.60
CA HIS A 20 9.50 -19.30 -16.36
C HIS A 20 9.36 -17.94 -15.67
N GLY A 21 8.14 -17.41 -15.61
CA GLY A 21 7.84 -16.04 -15.17
C GLY A 21 8.52 -15.71 -13.84
N THR A 22 9.54 -14.88 -13.91
CA THR A 22 10.31 -14.36 -12.78
C THR A 22 9.58 -13.13 -12.23
N PHE A 23 9.25 -13.17 -10.95
CA PHE A 23 8.55 -12.11 -10.23
C PHE A 23 9.42 -10.86 -10.12
N THR A 24 8.84 -9.69 -10.36
CA THR A 24 9.44 -8.42 -9.94
C THR A 24 8.74 -7.97 -8.67
N PHE A 25 9.20 -8.45 -7.51
CA PHE A 25 8.92 -7.76 -6.25
C PHE A 25 9.58 -6.38 -6.35
N THR A 26 8.84 -5.31 -6.07
CA THR A 26 9.45 -3.98 -5.92
C THR A 26 10.12 -3.97 -4.55
N PRO A 27 11.47 -3.93 -4.44
CA PRO A 27 12.13 -3.86 -3.14
C PRO A 27 11.67 -2.62 -2.38
N SER A 28 11.73 -2.64 -1.04
CA SER A 28 11.60 -1.43 -0.26
C SER A 28 12.71 -0.45 -0.67
N PHE A 29 12.37 0.81 -0.94
CA PHE A 29 13.30 1.85 -1.33
C PHE A 29 12.86 3.20 -0.79
N VAL A 30 13.84 4.07 -0.57
CA VAL A 30 13.61 5.50 -0.39
C VAL A 30 14.33 6.16 -1.57
N ASP A 31 13.58 6.89 -2.39
CA ASP A 31 14.18 7.67 -3.48
C ASP A 31 15.23 8.64 -2.92
N GLU A 32 16.21 9.03 -3.75
CA GLU A 32 17.03 10.18 -3.41
C GLU A 32 16.14 11.43 -3.31
N LEU A 33 15.92 11.90 -2.09
CA LEU A 33 14.95 12.96 -1.81
C LEU A 33 15.43 14.29 -2.40
N LYS A 34 14.71 14.77 -3.41
CA LYS A 34 14.94 16.09 -4.01
C LYS A 34 14.22 17.15 -3.18
N PRO A 35 14.92 18.15 -2.59
CA PRO A 35 14.30 19.11 -1.67
C PRO A 35 13.19 19.98 -2.26
N SER A 36 13.13 20.11 -3.60
CA SER A 36 12.09 20.88 -4.28
C SER A 36 10.84 20.07 -4.63
N GLN A 37 10.85 18.75 -4.37
CA GLN A 37 9.76 17.84 -4.69
C GLN A 37 9.05 17.42 -3.41
N LYS A 38 7.74 17.20 -3.52
CA LYS A 38 6.93 16.60 -2.46
C LYS A 38 7.29 15.13 -2.31
N THR A 39 7.18 14.61 -1.09
CA THR A 39 7.47 13.22 -0.76
C THR A 39 6.21 12.46 -0.39
N ILE A 40 6.03 11.26 -0.95
CA ILE A 40 4.97 10.32 -0.58
C ILE A 40 5.57 9.16 0.20
N LEU A 41 5.01 8.88 1.38
CA LEU A 41 5.31 7.67 2.14
C LEU A 41 4.27 6.60 1.82
N SER A 42 4.70 5.51 1.21
CA SER A 42 3.85 4.39 0.78
C SER A 42 4.16 3.15 1.62
N LEU A 43 3.29 2.85 2.57
CA LEU A 43 3.42 1.75 3.52
C LEU A 43 2.61 0.53 3.05
N PHE A 44 3.20 -0.66 3.20
CA PHE A 44 2.59 -1.95 2.87
C PHE A 44 2.21 -2.12 1.39
N ASP A 45 2.79 -1.32 0.49
CA ASP A 45 2.50 -1.35 -0.95
C ASP A 45 3.46 -2.31 -1.66
N VAL A 46 3.44 -3.61 -1.41
CA VAL A 46 4.34 -4.59 -2.06
C VAL A 46 4.43 -4.48 -3.60
N SER A 47 3.40 -3.93 -4.26
CA SER A 47 3.35 -3.76 -5.71
C SER A 47 4.03 -2.49 -6.20
N GLY A 48 3.89 -1.38 -5.46
CA GLY A 48 4.26 -0.05 -5.91
C GLY A 48 3.23 0.60 -6.83
N GLU A 49 2.13 -0.10 -7.16
CA GLU A 49 1.12 0.39 -8.10
C GLU A 49 0.36 1.60 -7.55
N TRP A 50 0.18 1.71 -6.23
CA TRP A 50 -0.53 2.86 -5.67
C TRP A 50 0.33 4.12 -5.70
N SER A 51 1.61 3.99 -5.37
CA SER A 51 2.57 5.09 -5.38
C SER A 51 3.12 5.42 -6.77
N ARG A 52 2.97 4.54 -7.76
CA ARG A 52 3.49 4.71 -9.13
C ARG A 52 3.08 6.03 -9.81
N PRO A 53 1.80 6.46 -9.81
CA PRO A 53 1.41 7.72 -10.45
C PRO A 53 2.12 8.95 -9.86
N TYR A 54 2.41 8.96 -8.56
CA TYR A 54 3.17 10.04 -7.92
C TYR A 54 4.62 10.07 -8.41
N ARG A 55 5.26 8.89 -8.44
CA ARG A 55 6.65 8.77 -8.94
C ARG A 55 6.75 9.20 -10.41
N GLU A 56 5.81 8.77 -11.25
CA GLU A 56 5.74 9.16 -12.66
C GLU A 56 5.52 10.69 -12.84
N ALA A 57 4.85 11.33 -11.88
CA ALA A 57 4.66 12.78 -11.83
C ALA A 57 5.83 13.58 -11.21
N GLY A 58 6.89 12.90 -10.74
CA GLY A 58 8.12 13.54 -10.23
C GLY A 58 8.19 13.74 -8.72
N TYR A 59 7.26 13.16 -7.95
CA TYR A 59 7.35 13.13 -6.48
C TYR A 59 8.50 12.24 -6.04
N ASN A 60 9.07 12.52 -4.87
CA ASN A 60 9.89 11.52 -4.18
C ASN A 60 8.95 10.45 -3.59
N VAL A 61 9.34 9.18 -3.64
CA VAL A 61 8.58 8.10 -3.00
C VAL A 61 9.48 7.33 -2.02
N ALA A 62 9.00 7.22 -0.78
CA ALA A 62 9.50 6.26 0.20
C ALA A 62 8.54 5.06 0.21
N HIS A 63 8.96 3.98 -0.43
CA HIS A 63 8.20 2.75 -0.62
C HIS A 63 8.67 1.70 0.39
N ILE A 64 7.81 1.37 1.36
CA ILE A 64 8.16 0.48 2.46
C ILE A 64 7.12 -0.64 2.56
N ASP A 65 7.57 -1.89 2.42
CA ASP A 65 6.72 -3.07 2.61
C ASP A 65 7.42 -4.14 3.47
N ILE A 66 6.62 -4.85 4.26
CA ILE A 66 7.06 -5.90 5.21
C ILE A 66 7.37 -7.24 4.54
N GLN A 67 6.99 -7.46 3.28
CA GLN A 67 7.17 -8.71 2.52
C GLN A 67 8.46 -8.70 1.66
N ASN A 68 9.29 -7.67 1.75
CA ASN A 68 10.48 -7.47 0.91
C ASN A 68 11.79 -7.93 1.56
N TRP A 69 12.76 -8.33 0.73
CA TRP A 69 14.15 -8.73 1.06
C TRP A 69 15.04 -7.68 1.78
N LEU A 70 14.59 -6.42 1.87
CA LEU A 70 15.17 -5.34 2.68
C LEU A 70 14.09 -4.81 3.63
N SER A 71 13.33 -5.72 4.24
CA SER A 71 12.16 -5.42 5.08
C SER A 71 12.57 -4.45 6.20
N VAL A 72 12.09 -3.23 6.11
CA VAL A 72 11.95 -2.37 7.28
C VAL A 72 10.72 -2.90 8.01
N ASP A 73 10.89 -3.35 9.24
CA ASP A 73 9.74 -3.62 10.10
C ASP A 73 9.05 -2.27 10.38
N ILE A 74 7.76 -2.18 10.12
CA ILE A 74 7.02 -0.93 10.34
C ILE A 74 6.95 -0.61 11.84
N HIS A 75 7.11 -1.60 12.72
CA HIS A 75 7.32 -1.37 14.16
C HIS A 75 8.63 -0.63 14.47
N ASP A 76 9.64 -0.71 13.58
CA ASP A 76 10.91 -0.01 13.73
C ASP A 76 10.89 1.42 13.15
N ILE A 77 9.82 1.81 12.44
CA ILE A 77 9.64 3.19 11.96
C ILE A 77 9.24 4.07 13.14
N ASN A 78 10.26 4.59 13.83
CA ASN A 78 10.14 5.59 14.87
C ASN A 78 10.62 6.96 14.37
N ARG A 79 10.62 7.96 15.25
CA ARG A 79 11.04 9.32 14.94
C ARG A 79 12.48 9.38 14.42
N GLU A 80 13.39 8.70 15.10
CA GLU A 80 14.80 8.68 14.75
C GLU A 80 15.00 8.08 13.35
N TRP A 81 14.30 6.98 13.05
CA TRP A 81 14.29 6.38 11.73
C TRP A 81 13.81 7.37 10.66
N LEU A 82 12.68 8.05 10.89
CA LEU A 82 12.15 9.04 9.93
C LEU A 82 13.16 10.17 9.66
N ILE A 83 13.85 10.67 10.69
CA ILE A 83 14.88 11.72 10.55
C ILE A 83 16.10 11.20 9.78
N ASP A 84 16.59 10.01 10.10
CA ASP A 84 17.77 9.42 9.45
C ASP A 84 17.55 9.23 7.93
N TRP A 85 16.29 9.06 7.51
CA TRP A 85 15.90 8.95 6.10
C TRP A 85 15.39 10.26 5.48
N GLY A 86 15.36 11.37 6.23
CA GLY A 86 14.87 12.68 5.74
C GLY A 86 13.37 12.71 5.45
N LEU A 87 12.59 11.88 6.14
CA LEU A 87 11.15 11.69 5.98
C LEU A 87 10.34 12.45 7.05
N GLU A 88 10.93 13.46 7.71
CA GLU A 88 10.21 14.29 8.69
C GLU A 88 9.13 15.19 8.09
N ASP A 89 9.16 15.44 6.78
CA ASP A 89 8.20 16.26 6.04
C ASP A 89 7.73 15.50 4.79
N VAL A 90 6.61 14.78 4.95
CA VAL A 90 5.97 14.07 3.84
C VAL A 90 4.66 14.78 3.46
N HIS A 91 4.42 14.88 2.17
CA HIS A 91 3.22 15.51 1.64
C HIS A 91 1.99 14.64 1.83
N GLY A 92 2.15 13.33 1.63
CA GLY A 92 1.05 12.37 1.70
C GLY A 92 1.47 10.98 2.15
N ILE A 93 0.55 10.25 2.76
CA ILE A 93 0.75 8.87 3.21
C ILE A 93 -0.29 7.95 2.56
N LEU A 94 0.19 6.88 1.91
CA LEU A 94 -0.61 5.76 1.42
C LEU A 94 -0.31 4.55 2.31
N ALA A 95 -1.33 3.91 2.91
CA ALA A 95 -1.14 2.73 3.76
C ALA A 95 -2.07 1.58 3.34
N ALA A 96 -1.54 0.58 2.65
CA ALA A 96 -2.28 -0.61 2.23
C ALA A 96 -2.21 -1.73 3.28
N LEU A 97 -2.77 -1.48 4.47
CA LEU A 97 -2.58 -2.32 5.66
C LEU A 97 -2.73 -3.83 5.36
N PRO A 98 -1.92 -4.71 6.00
CA PRO A 98 -2.03 -6.15 5.82
C PRO A 98 -3.46 -6.64 6.06
N CYS A 99 -4.09 -7.16 5.00
CA CYS A 99 -5.52 -7.49 5.02
C CYS A 99 -5.85 -8.87 5.60
N THR A 100 -4.85 -9.71 5.85
CA THR A 100 -5.00 -11.16 6.12
C THR A 100 -5.83 -11.44 7.37
N ASP A 101 -5.71 -10.62 8.43
CA ASP A 101 -6.39 -10.84 9.71
C ASP A 101 -7.68 -10.02 9.87
N PHE A 102 -7.94 -9.11 8.92
CA PHE A 102 -9.10 -8.22 8.93
C PHE A 102 -10.17 -8.60 7.92
N ALA A 103 -9.80 -9.03 6.71
CA ALA A 103 -10.73 -9.19 5.61
C ALA A 103 -11.80 -10.27 5.88
N GLY A 104 -13.07 -9.95 5.62
CA GLY A 104 -14.21 -10.86 5.85
C GLY A 104 -14.13 -12.16 5.06
N SER A 105 -13.43 -12.17 3.93
CA SER A 105 -13.18 -13.40 3.15
C SER A 105 -12.37 -14.47 3.92
N GLY A 106 -11.70 -14.09 5.01
CA GLY A 106 -10.95 -14.96 5.91
C GLY A 106 -11.67 -15.32 7.21
N ALA A 107 -12.95 -14.93 7.39
CA ALA A 107 -13.61 -14.94 8.70
C ALA A 107 -13.60 -16.28 9.44
N ARG A 108 -13.70 -17.40 8.72
CA ARG A 108 -13.61 -18.76 9.31
C ARG A 108 -12.29 -19.07 10.03
N TRP A 109 -11.24 -18.28 9.79
CA TRP A 109 -9.91 -18.47 10.37
C TRP A 109 -9.62 -17.49 11.52
N TRP A 110 -10.53 -16.55 11.81
CA TRP A 110 -10.30 -15.50 12.80
C TRP A 110 -10.05 -16.05 14.19
N ASP A 111 -10.85 -17.01 14.65
CA ASP A 111 -10.69 -17.62 15.98
C ASP A 111 -9.26 -18.17 16.20
N GLY A 112 -8.71 -18.88 15.21
CA GLY A 112 -7.34 -19.40 15.29
C GLY A 112 -6.27 -18.30 15.33
N LYS A 113 -6.49 -17.19 14.60
CA LYS A 113 -5.57 -16.04 14.54
C LYS A 113 -5.62 -15.19 15.80
N ASP A 114 -6.80 -15.09 16.40
CA ASP A 114 -7.02 -14.41 17.67
C ASP A 114 -6.31 -15.19 18.79
N HIS A 115 -6.47 -16.51 18.83
CA HIS A 115 -5.77 -17.38 19.77
C HIS A 115 -4.25 -17.40 19.57
N SER A 116 -3.76 -17.34 18.33
CA SER A 116 -2.31 -17.35 18.05
C SER A 116 -1.62 -16.00 18.25
N GLY A 117 -2.38 -14.93 18.49
CA GLY A 117 -1.86 -13.56 18.59
C GLY A 117 -1.63 -12.85 17.25
N ALA A 118 -1.85 -13.51 16.11
CA ALA A 118 -1.62 -12.90 14.79
C ALA A 118 -2.50 -11.67 14.55
N THR A 119 -3.75 -11.72 14.98
CA THR A 119 -4.66 -10.58 14.91
C THR A 119 -4.15 -9.41 15.75
N LYS A 120 -3.58 -9.68 16.93
CA LYS A 120 -3.04 -8.64 17.80
C LYS A 120 -1.87 -7.92 17.11
N GLU A 121 -0.94 -8.65 16.51
CA GLU A 121 0.18 -8.06 15.76
C GLU A 121 -0.32 -7.16 14.62
N SER A 122 -1.31 -7.63 13.85
CA SER A 122 -1.93 -6.83 12.77
C SER A 122 -2.62 -5.56 13.29
N VAL A 123 -3.24 -5.61 14.47
CA VAL A 123 -3.82 -4.43 15.13
C VAL A 123 -2.74 -3.48 15.62
N ASP A 124 -1.66 -3.99 16.20
CA ASP A 124 -0.52 -3.18 16.65
C ASP A 124 0.15 -2.46 15.45
N LEU A 125 0.23 -3.10 14.28
CA LEU A 125 0.67 -2.44 13.03
C LEU A 125 -0.26 -1.32 12.57
N ALA A 126 -1.58 -1.49 12.71
CA ALA A 126 -2.54 -0.44 12.39
C ALA A 126 -2.36 0.77 13.31
N TYR A 127 -2.19 0.54 14.61
CA TYR A 127 -1.91 1.61 15.58
C TYR A 127 -0.56 2.28 15.34
N GLN A 128 0.49 1.52 15.01
CA GLN A 128 1.78 2.09 14.63
C GLN A 128 1.66 2.98 13.39
N THR A 129 0.86 2.57 12.40
CA THR A 129 0.58 3.38 11.21
C THR A 129 -0.10 4.70 11.59
N LEU A 130 -1.11 4.66 12.47
CA LEU A 130 -1.77 5.87 12.98
C LEU A 130 -0.80 6.76 13.78
N ALA A 131 0.11 6.18 14.56
CA ALA A 131 1.14 6.93 15.29
C ALA A 131 2.12 7.65 14.35
N ILE A 132 2.52 7.01 13.25
CA ILE A 132 3.34 7.62 12.20
C ILE A 132 2.59 8.80 11.56
N ILE A 133 1.31 8.62 11.21
CA ILE A 133 0.45 9.67 10.65
C ILE A 133 0.34 10.87 11.60
N GLU A 134 0.07 10.62 12.88
CA GLU A 134 -0.06 11.66 13.92
C GLU A 134 1.26 12.41 14.15
N PHE A 135 2.39 11.70 14.05
CA PHE A 135 3.71 12.33 14.16
C PHE A 135 4.02 13.24 12.95
N LEU A 136 3.79 12.73 11.74
CA LEU A 136 4.16 13.41 10.49
C LEU A 136 3.17 14.51 10.07
N ARG A 137 1.88 14.37 10.40
CA ARG A 137 0.79 15.29 10.02
C ARG A 137 0.87 15.73 8.55
N PRO A 138 0.80 14.78 7.60
CA PRO A 138 0.88 15.08 6.18
C PRO A 138 -0.29 15.96 5.73
N SER A 139 -0.19 16.53 4.51
CA SER A 139 -1.31 17.29 3.92
C SER A 139 -2.54 16.41 3.67
N TRP A 140 -2.33 15.11 3.46
CA TRP A 140 -3.38 14.10 3.38
C TRP A 140 -2.82 12.73 3.76
N TRP A 141 -3.70 11.83 4.18
CA TRP A 141 -3.36 10.43 4.42
C TRP A 141 -4.53 9.52 4.11
N VAL A 142 -4.23 8.28 3.73
CA VAL A 142 -5.23 7.25 3.49
C VAL A 142 -4.73 5.88 3.93
N LEU A 143 -5.63 5.13 4.54
CA LEU A 143 -5.50 3.74 4.88
C LEU A 143 -6.50 2.93 4.05
N GLU A 144 -6.03 1.88 3.37
CA GLU A 144 -6.84 0.94 2.61
C GLU A 144 -6.91 -0.41 3.30
N ASN A 145 -8.11 -0.99 3.30
CA ASN A 145 -8.29 -2.40 3.62
C ASN A 145 -9.56 -2.97 2.96
N PRO A 146 -9.53 -4.23 2.50
CA PRO A 146 -10.75 -4.94 2.11
C PRO A 146 -11.81 -4.94 3.23
N VAL A 147 -13.08 -5.01 2.86
CA VAL A 147 -14.18 -5.09 3.83
C VAL A 147 -13.99 -6.24 4.83
N GLY A 148 -14.21 -5.97 6.11
CA GLY A 148 -13.93 -6.91 7.18
C GLY A 148 -14.07 -6.27 8.57
N ARG A 149 -13.34 -6.81 9.54
CA ARG A 149 -13.42 -6.44 10.97
C ARG A 149 -12.43 -5.35 11.41
N LEU A 150 -11.70 -4.72 10.48
CA LEU A 150 -10.74 -3.66 10.82
C LEU A 150 -11.40 -2.53 11.66
N PRO A 151 -12.56 -1.96 11.30
CA PRO A 151 -13.19 -0.89 12.09
C PRO A 151 -13.65 -1.34 13.49
N GLU A 152 -13.91 -2.64 13.68
CA GLU A 152 -14.29 -3.19 14.99
C GLU A 152 -13.08 -3.30 15.91
N LEU A 153 -11.89 -3.59 15.35
CA LEU A 153 -10.66 -3.79 16.08
C LEU A 153 -9.82 -2.51 16.24
N VAL A 154 -10.05 -1.52 15.39
CA VAL A 154 -9.39 -0.20 15.42
C VAL A 154 -10.46 0.89 15.32
N PRO A 155 -11.24 1.12 16.40
CA PRO A 155 -12.40 2.02 16.40
C PRO A 155 -12.05 3.48 16.11
N GLU A 156 -10.80 3.90 16.31
CA GLU A 156 -10.29 5.24 15.98
C GLU A 156 -10.44 5.57 14.48
N LEU A 157 -10.57 4.57 13.61
CA LEU A 157 -10.81 4.78 12.19
C LEU A 157 -12.24 5.25 11.87
N GLU A 158 -13.20 5.09 12.78
CA GLU A 158 -14.62 5.37 12.53
C GLU A 158 -14.87 6.82 12.08
N GLU A 159 -14.15 7.79 12.64
CA GLU A 159 -14.35 9.20 12.28
C GLU A 159 -13.82 9.56 10.88
N PHE A 160 -12.94 8.73 10.31
CA PHE A 160 -12.25 9.02 9.06
C PHE A 160 -12.90 8.37 7.82
N GLY A 161 -13.89 7.51 7.99
CA GLY A 161 -14.55 6.80 6.89
C GLY A 161 -15.42 5.62 7.33
N PRO A 162 -15.58 4.57 6.49
CA PRO A 162 -14.92 4.37 5.20
C PRO A 162 -15.61 5.06 4.02
N LEU A 163 -14.82 5.48 3.04
CA LEU A 163 -15.24 5.56 1.64
C LEU A 163 -15.04 4.17 1.01
N TYR A 164 -16.10 3.56 0.47
CA TYR A 164 -15.98 2.28 -0.22
C TYR A 164 -15.82 2.43 -1.73
N PHE A 165 -15.04 1.53 -2.34
CA PHE A 165 -14.98 1.37 -3.79
C PHE A 165 -14.84 -0.09 -4.22
N ASN A 166 -15.05 -0.32 -5.52
CA ASN A 166 -14.59 -1.49 -6.24
C ASN A 166 -13.62 -1.08 -7.36
N PRO A 167 -12.68 -1.95 -7.76
CA PRO A 167 -11.81 -1.71 -8.90
C PRO A 167 -12.58 -1.33 -10.18
N CYS A 168 -13.74 -1.95 -10.41
CA CYS A 168 -14.59 -1.65 -11.55
C CYS A 168 -15.20 -0.24 -11.55
N ASP A 169 -15.18 0.47 -10.41
CA ASP A 169 -15.59 1.88 -10.36
C ASP A 169 -14.59 2.81 -11.06
N TYR A 170 -13.35 2.34 -11.26
CA TYR A 170 -12.22 3.12 -11.79
C TYR A 170 -11.54 2.48 -13.01
N GLY A 171 -12.16 1.47 -13.64
CA GLY A 171 -11.71 0.95 -14.94
C GLY A 171 -11.10 -0.44 -14.92
N ASP A 172 -10.93 -1.06 -13.75
CA ASP A 172 -10.42 -2.43 -13.63
C ASP A 172 -11.60 -3.43 -13.55
N PRO A 173 -11.77 -4.38 -14.47
CA PRO A 173 -13.04 -5.13 -14.67
C PRO A 173 -13.31 -6.25 -13.65
N HIS A 174 -12.97 -6.04 -12.38
CA HIS A 174 -13.22 -6.97 -11.28
C HIS A 174 -13.77 -6.28 -10.04
N THR A 175 -14.37 -7.05 -9.14
CA THR A 175 -14.88 -6.57 -7.85
C THR A 175 -13.95 -7.01 -6.71
N LYS A 176 -13.67 -6.06 -5.81
CA LYS A 176 -12.97 -6.25 -4.54
C LYS A 176 -13.40 -5.08 -3.67
N LYS A 177 -14.50 -5.27 -2.91
CA LYS A 177 -15.05 -4.18 -2.10
C LYS A 177 -14.04 -3.82 -1.01
N THR A 178 -13.50 -2.61 -1.12
CA THR A 178 -12.42 -2.09 -0.29
C THR A 178 -12.85 -0.79 0.36
N GLY A 179 -12.49 -0.59 1.62
CA GLY A 179 -12.67 0.65 2.37
C GLY A 179 -11.41 1.51 2.37
N LEU A 180 -11.62 2.82 2.39
CA LEU A 180 -10.60 3.85 2.57
C LEU A 180 -10.95 4.70 3.79
N TRP A 181 -10.01 4.85 4.71
CA TRP A 181 -10.11 5.71 5.88
C TRP A 181 -9.02 6.77 5.81
N GLY A 182 -9.35 8.01 6.14
CA GLY A 182 -8.35 9.06 6.33
C GLY A 182 -8.84 10.45 5.96
N GLU A 183 -7.91 11.39 6.02
CA GLU A 183 -8.08 12.77 5.60
C GLU A 183 -7.48 12.95 4.21
N PHE A 184 -8.32 12.78 3.20
CA PHE A 184 -7.95 12.92 1.79
C PHE A 184 -9.15 13.44 1.00
N ASN A 185 -8.90 13.90 -0.22
CA ASN A 185 -9.95 14.29 -1.15
C ASN A 185 -10.68 13.05 -1.68
N LYS A 186 -11.93 12.91 -1.28
CA LYS A 186 -12.83 11.80 -1.62
C LYS A 186 -13.50 11.96 -2.99
N ASP A 187 -13.38 13.13 -3.63
CA ASP A 187 -13.94 13.39 -4.97
C ASP A 187 -13.04 12.83 -6.09
N MET A 188 -12.94 11.50 -6.14
CA MET A 188 -12.19 10.79 -7.17
C MET A 188 -13.03 10.61 -8.43
N LYS A 189 -12.46 10.97 -9.59
CA LYS A 189 -13.13 10.79 -10.89
C LYS A 189 -13.32 9.30 -11.19
N ARG A 190 -14.56 8.85 -11.22
CA ARG A 190 -14.94 7.47 -11.57
C ARG A 190 -14.91 7.24 -13.08
N THR A 191 -14.49 6.04 -13.48
CA THR A 191 -14.46 5.55 -14.87
C THR A 191 -15.00 4.12 -14.89
N PRO A 192 -16.31 3.95 -14.63
CA PRO A 192 -16.88 2.63 -14.36
C PRO A 192 -16.84 1.72 -15.59
N VAL A 193 -16.55 0.44 -15.35
CA VAL A 193 -16.58 -0.63 -16.35
C VAL A 193 -17.40 -1.82 -15.82
N GLU A 194 -17.92 -2.65 -16.72
CA GLU A 194 -18.61 -3.88 -16.34
C GLU A 194 -17.62 -4.86 -15.65
N PRO A 195 -17.97 -5.46 -14.50
CA PRO A 195 -17.10 -6.35 -13.76
C PRO A 195 -17.04 -7.76 -14.38
N THR A 196 -16.54 -7.87 -15.62
CA THR A 196 -16.51 -9.12 -16.38
C THR A 196 -15.63 -10.22 -15.76
N GLU A 197 -14.68 -9.85 -14.90
CA GLU A 197 -13.83 -10.78 -14.14
C GLU A 197 -14.40 -11.10 -12.74
N GLY A 198 -15.51 -10.46 -12.34
CA GLY A 198 -16.20 -10.67 -11.08
C GLY A 198 -15.29 -10.65 -9.85
N SER A 199 -15.50 -11.57 -8.92
CA SER A 199 -14.69 -11.75 -7.70
C SER A 199 -13.34 -12.43 -7.98
N LYS A 200 -12.59 -11.95 -8.98
CA LYS A 200 -11.28 -12.47 -9.45
C LYS A 200 -10.37 -12.95 -8.33
N MET A 201 -10.29 -12.17 -7.24
CA MET A 201 -9.44 -12.46 -6.09
C MET A 201 -9.70 -13.86 -5.48
N HIS A 202 -10.95 -14.33 -5.51
CA HIS A 202 -11.32 -15.65 -4.99
C HIS A 202 -10.87 -16.81 -5.90
N ASN A 203 -10.68 -16.54 -7.19
CA ASN A 203 -10.28 -17.53 -8.19
C ASN A 203 -8.75 -17.69 -8.30
N ILE A 204 -7.98 -16.85 -7.60
CA ILE A 204 -6.52 -16.98 -7.53
C ILE A 204 -6.19 -18.25 -6.72
N ALA A 205 -5.50 -19.18 -7.39
CA ALA A 205 -5.13 -20.47 -6.84
C ALA A 205 -4.27 -20.33 -5.56
N PRO A 206 -4.40 -21.24 -4.59
CA PRO A 206 -3.50 -21.30 -3.44
C PRO A 206 -2.05 -21.50 -3.92
N GLY A 207 -1.13 -20.73 -3.34
CA GLY A 207 0.27 -20.74 -3.72
C GLY A 207 1.02 -19.60 -3.03
N PRO A 208 2.37 -19.61 -3.10
CA PRO A 208 3.21 -18.61 -2.46
C PRO A 208 2.89 -17.18 -2.94
N GLU A 209 2.47 -17.02 -4.19
CA GLU A 209 2.19 -15.71 -4.81
C GLU A 209 0.78 -15.18 -4.51
N ARG A 210 -0.09 -16.01 -3.93
CA ARG A 210 -1.51 -15.67 -3.82
C ARG A 210 -1.74 -14.39 -3.03
N GLN A 211 -0.93 -14.14 -2.01
CA GLN A 211 -1.02 -12.92 -1.20
C GLN A 211 -0.66 -11.69 -2.03
N TYR A 212 0.52 -11.72 -2.67
CA TYR A 212 1.00 -10.65 -3.56
C TYR A 212 -0.01 -10.32 -4.67
N LEU A 213 -0.46 -11.32 -5.43
CA LEU A 213 -1.42 -11.10 -6.54
C LEU A 213 -2.75 -10.50 -6.07
N ARG A 214 -3.12 -10.74 -4.80
CA ARG A 214 -4.35 -10.19 -4.20
C ARG A 214 -4.16 -8.82 -3.59
N SER A 215 -2.92 -8.37 -3.35
CA SER A 215 -2.60 -7.06 -2.78
C SER A 215 -2.24 -6.01 -3.83
N ILE A 216 -2.04 -6.38 -5.10
CA ILE A 216 -1.80 -5.40 -6.17
C ILE A 216 -2.94 -4.38 -6.21
N THR A 217 -2.58 -3.10 -6.11
CA THR A 217 -3.51 -1.99 -6.20
C THR A 217 -4.03 -1.86 -7.64
N PRO A 218 -5.35 -1.75 -7.87
CA PRO A 218 -5.88 -1.56 -9.22
C PRO A 218 -5.38 -0.25 -9.85
N ALA A 219 -4.86 -0.31 -11.07
CA ALA A 219 -4.22 0.84 -11.71
C ALA A 219 -5.20 1.99 -11.98
N GLY A 220 -6.46 1.68 -12.30
CA GLY A 220 -7.50 2.68 -12.47
C GLY A 220 -7.78 3.46 -11.19
N PHE A 221 -7.84 2.75 -10.06
CA PHE A 221 -7.99 3.35 -8.74
C PHE A 221 -6.77 4.20 -8.37
N ALA A 222 -5.55 3.70 -8.54
CA ALA A 222 -4.32 4.45 -8.21
C ALA A 222 -4.24 5.79 -8.96
N ASN A 223 -4.55 5.78 -10.26
CA ASN A 223 -4.58 7.00 -11.08
C ASN A 223 -5.69 7.98 -10.64
N ALA A 224 -6.88 7.48 -10.33
CA ALA A 224 -7.99 8.31 -9.85
C ALA A 224 -7.69 8.93 -8.48
N PHE A 225 -7.05 8.17 -7.57
CA PHE A 225 -6.63 8.65 -6.26
C PHE A 225 -5.59 9.77 -6.38
N PHE A 226 -4.53 9.54 -7.16
CA PHE A 226 -3.49 10.54 -7.44
C PHE A 226 -4.06 11.84 -8.00
N ALA A 227 -4.94 11.74 -9.01
CA ALA A 227 -5.54 12.90 -9.65
C ALA A 227 -6.36 13.77 -8.67
N ALA A 228 -6.96 13.16 -7.65
CA ALA A 228 -7.71 13.86 -6.61
C ALA A 228 -6.81 14.37 -5.46
N ASN A 229 -5.64 13.75 -5.25
CA ASN A 229 -4.76 13.98 -4.10
C ASN A 229 -3.30 14.22 -4.52
N PRO A 230 -2.97 15.31 -5.26
CA PRO A 230 -1.61 15.62 -5.68
C PRO A 230 -0.72 16.13 -4.53
#